data_AF-X1AH14-F1
#
_entry.id   AF-X1AH14-F1
#
_cell.length_a   1.000
_cell.length_b   1.000
_cell.length_c   1.000
_cell.angle_alpha   90.00
_cell.angle_beta   90.00
_cell.angle_gamma   90.00
#
_symmetry.space_group_name_H-M   'P 1'
#
loop_
_entity.id
_entity.type
_entity.pdbx_description
1 polymer ?
#
loop_
_entity_poly.entity_id
_entity_poly.type
_entity_poly.pdbx_seq_one_letter_code
_entity_poly.pdbx_strand_id
1 'polypeptide(L)'
;MSGRHYFWAIVLLFTSCVSFFQRSEFKRGLDFYEKGDFLEASEYFNTYYVKHPESETTLYYLYDCYHKLNQPEKNFQVLQQFVKLGSKDENVYLNLFHYYQKNARYRDLYVLLTELKSPMQDKLDEYYGLTRGLYAEIVNGAFGVKERSDPMVFAISHGFLPVFPDNKFYDDDTITQGNLIILLDQLVAPSYPKKFFNMKHISNRSFIYLPYMRLVDIGVLGFNPELNPVDYATISMVVTALENLKRGGFIEY
;
A
#
# COMPACT_ATOMS: atom_id res chain seq x y z
N MET A 1 -4.97 58.51 -31.07
CA MET A 1 -5.58 57.64 -30.05
C MET A 1 -6.42 56.58 -30.75
N SER A 2 -5.92 55.36 -30.97
CA SER A 2 -6.73 54.18 -31.39
C SER A 2 -5.82 52.95 -31.56
N GLY A 3 -5.50 52.26 -30.47
CA GLY A 3 -4.62 51.07 -30.57
C GLY A 3 -4.58 50.19 -29.33
N ARG A 4 -5.03 50.68 -28.18
CA ARG A 4 -5.02 49.93 -26.91
C ARG A 4 -6.29 49.10 -26.65
N HIS A 5 -7.35 49.25 -27.44
CA HIS A 5 -8.62 48.55 -27.22
C HIS A 5 -8.78 47.24 -28.01
N TYR A 6 -7.95 46.96 -29.01
CA TYR A 6 -8.02 45.72 -29.78
C TYR A 6 -7.28 44.54 -29.14
N PHE A 7 -6.30 44.81 -28.27
CA PHE A 7 -5.49 43.74 -27.66
C PHE A 7 -6.27 42.97 -26.57
N TRP A 8 -7.18 43.64 -25.85
CA TRP A 8 -7.99 43.00 -24.80
C TRP A 8 -9.16 42.18 -25.35
N ALA A 9 -9.70 42.53 -26.53
CA ALA A 9 -10.77 41.77 -27.17
C ALA A 9 -10.29 40.42 -27.73
N ILE A 10 -9.03 40.33 -28.15
CA ILE A 10 -8.44 39.06 -28.65
C ILE A 10 -8.12 38.13 -27.47
N VAL A 11 -7.61 38.65 -26.35
CA VAL A 11 -7.31 37.85 -25.15
C VAL A 11 -8.56 37.22 -24.52
N LEU A 12 -9.71 37.90 -24.59
CA LEU A 12 -10.99 37.37 -24.06
C LEU A 12 -11.68 36.35 -24.97
N LEU A 13 -11.34 36.28 -26.27
CA LEU A 13 -11.86 35.25 -27.19
C LEU A 13 -11.12 33.92 -27.08
N PHE A 14 -9.87 33.92 -26.61
CA PHE A 14 -9.11 32.68 -26.41
C PHE A 14 -9.42 31.97 -25.08
N THR A 15 -9.90 32.67 -24.05
CA THR A 15 -10.25 32.02 -22.78
C THR A 15 -11.62 31.33 -22.81
N SER A 16 -12.55 31.78 -23.66
CA SER A 16 -13.88 31.18 -23.82
C SER A 16 -13.95 29.99 -24.78
N CYS A 17 -12.95 29.82 -25.67
CA CYS A 17 -12.94 28.72 -26.65
C CYS A 17 -12.35 27.42 -26.09
N VAL A 18 -11.53 27.54 -25.05
CA VAL A 18 -10.84 26.40 -24.41
C VAL A 18 -11.84 25.47 -23.71
N SER A 19 -12.87 26.02 -23.04
CA SER A 19 -13.88 25.21 -22.35
C SER A 19 -14.83 24.45 -23.29
N PHE A 20 -15.05 24.94 -24.52
CA PHE A 20 -15.94 24.30 -25.50
C PHE A 20 -15.27 23.10 -26.19
N PHE A 21 -13.99 23.21 -26.56
CA PHE A 21 -13.20 22.09 -27.11
C PHE A 21 -12.81 21.05 -26.06
N GLN A 22 -12.85 21.37 -24.76
CA GLN A 22 -12.49 20.41 -23.71
C GLN A 22 -13.57 19.36 -23.46
N ARG A 23 -14.86 19.77 -23.40
CA ARG A 23 -15.98 18.82 -23.32
C ARG A 23 -16.08 17.93 -24.56
N SER A 24 -15.55 18.36 -25.72
CA SER A 24 -15.61 17.53 -26.93
C SER A 24 -14.67 16.32 -26.86
N GLU A 25 -13.48 16.44 -26.26
CA GLU A 25 -12.52 15.33 -26.23
C GLU A 25 -13.00 14.19 -25.32
N PHE A 26 -13.52 14.50 -24.13
CA PHE A 26 -14.11 13.48 -23.26
C PHE A 26 -15.30 12.78 -23.94
N LYS A 27 -16.19 13.55 -24.58
CA LYS A 27 -17.34 13.00 -25.30
C LYS A 27 -16.89 12.10 -26.46
N ARG A 28 -15.89 12.49 -27.24
CA ARG A 28 -15.32 11.65 -28.31
C ARG A 28 -14.73 10.36 -27.73
N GLY A 29 -14.02 10.45 -26.61
CA GLY A 29 -13.54 9.28 -25.88
C GLY A 29 -14.67 8.31 -25.53
N LEU A 30 -15.80 8.81 -25.02
CA LEU A 30 -17.00 8.00 -24.77
C LEU A 30 -17.57 7.37 -26.06
N ASP A 31 -17.68 8.15 -27.15
CA ASP A 31 -18.23 7.65 -28.41
C ASP A 31 -17.40 6.47 -28.99
N PHE A 32 -16.07 6.49 -28.83
CA PHE A 32 -15.19 5.37 -29.21
C PHE A 32 -15.23 4.23 -28.19
N TYR A 33 -15.29 4.55 -26.89
CA TYR A 33 -15.40 3.57 -25.82
C TYR A 33 -16.66 2.70 -25.97
N GLU A 34 -17.82 3.32 -26.26
CA GLU A 34 -19.09 2.62 -26.48
C GLU A 34 -19.06 1.71 -27.71
N LYS A 35 -18.21 2.01 -28.70
CA LYS A 35 -17.98 1.16 -29.89
C LYS A 35 -17.00 0.02 -29.64
N GLY A 36 -16.32 0.01 -28.50
CA GLY A 36 -15.26 -0.94 -28.16
C GLY A 36 -13.89 -0.60 -28.75
N ASP A 37 -13.75 0.59 -29.35
CA ASP A 37 -12.49 1.10 -29.91
C ASP A 37 -11.62 1.68 -28.78
N PHE A 38 -11.15 0.80 -27.89
CA PHE A 38 -10.49 1.19 -26.64
C PHE A 38 -9.16 1.93 -26.83
N LEU A 39 -8.46 1.68 -27.94
CA LEU A 39 -7.19 2.35 -28.25
C LEU A 39 -7.44 3.84 -28.51
N GLU A 40 -8.32 4.16 -29.46
CA GLU A 40 -8.74 5.50 -29.81
C GLU A 40 -9.39 6.20 -28.61
N ALA A 41 -10.27 5.50 -27.89
CA ALA A 41 -10.88 6.03 -26.67
C ALA A 41 -9.82 6.48 -25.66
N SER A 42 -8.78 5.67 -25.44
CA SER A 42 -7.69 6.00 -24.51
C SER A 42 -6.90 7.24 -24.94
N GLU A 43 -6.72 7.49 -26.23
CA GLU A 43 -6.03 8.69 -26.74
C GLU A 43 -6.82 9.97 -26.43
N TYR A 44 -8.13 9.94 -26.66
CA TYR A 44 -9.03 11.05 -26.32
C TYR A 44 -9.10 11.30 -24.82
N PHE A 45 -9.24 10.23 -24.01
CA PHE A 45 -9.23 10.36 -22.55
C PHE A 45 -7.89 10.87 -22.02
N ASN A 46 -6.75 10.45 -22.56
CA ASN A 46 -5.44 10.99 -22.17
C ASN A 46 -5.35 12.49 -22.50
N THR A 47 -5.78 12.89 -23.70
CA THR A 47 -5.78 14.30 -24.12
C THR A 47 -6.64 15.15 -23.19
N TYR A 48 -7.76 14.61 -22.74
CA TYR A 48 -8.61 15.26 -21.75
C TYR A 48 -7.96 15.30 -20.36
N TYR A 49 -7.37 14.19 -19.91
CA TYR A 49 -6.70 14.07 -18.60
C TYR A 49 -5.53 15.05 -18.45
N VAL A 50 -4.72 15.26 -19.50
CA VAL A 50 -3.62 16.25 -19.48
C VAL A 50 -4.11 17.65 -19.11
N LYS A 51 -5.35 18.00 -19.47
CA LYS A 51 -5.97 19.30 -19.17
C LYS A 51 -6.75 19.30 -17.85
N HIS A 52 -7.15 18.12 -17.38
CA HIS A 52 -7.99 17.90 -16.19
C HIS A 52 -7.43 16.73 -15.35
N PRO A 53 -6.22 16.87 -14.78
CA PRO A 53 -5.54 15.79 -14.06
C PRO A 53 -6.26 15.37 -12.77
N GLU A 54 -7.20 16.18 -12.29
CA GLU A 54 -8.06 15.90 -11.13
C GLU A 54 -9.29 15.05 -11.44
N SER A 55 -9.57 14.77 -12.73
CA SER A 55 -10.77 14.04 -13.14
C SER A 55 -10.64 12.54 -12.89
N GLU A 56 -11.09 12.08 -11.72
CA GLU A 56 -11.20 10.65 -11.39
C GLU A 56 -12.01 9.88 -12.44
N THR A 57 -13.09 10.48 -12.96
CA THR A 57 -13.92 9.85 -14.01
C THR A 57 -13.08 9.52 -15.25
N THR A 58 -12.20 10.42 -15.67
CA THR A 58 -11.30 10.18 -16.81
C THR A 58 -10.31 9.05 -16.51
N LEU A 59 -9.79 9.02 -15.27
CA LEU A 59 -8.92 7.93 -14.84
C LEU A 59 -9.64 6.57 -14.85
N TYR A 60 -10.93 6.50 -14.49
CA TYR A 60 -11.70 5.25 -14.56
C TYR A 60 -11.80 4.73 -16.00
N TYR A 61 -12.11 5.60 -16.95
CA TYR A 61 -12.14 5.20 -18.36
C TYR A 61 -10.77 4.83 -18.90
N LEU A 62 -9.71 5.56 -18.53
CA LEU A 62 -8.34 5.18 -18.90
C LEU A 62 -7.94 3.82 -18.32
N TYR A 63 -8.27 3.57 -17.05
CA TYR A 63 -8.04 2.29 -16.39
C TYR A 63 -8.71 1.15 -17.14
N ASP A 64 -10.00 1.28 -17.44
CA ASP A 64 -10.74 0.23 -18.14
C ASP A 64 -10.24 0.05 -19.58
N CYS A 65 -10.01 1.13 -20.33
CA CYS A 65 -9.41 1.03 -21.67
C CYS A 65 -8.08 0.25 -21.63
N TYR A 66 -7.15 0.60 -20.73
CA TYR A 66 -5.88 -0.10 -20.64
C TYR A 66 -6.01 -1.54 -20.15
N HIS A 67 -7.00 -1.82 -19.30
CA HIS A 67 -7.33 -3.18 -18.91
C HIS A 67 -7.81 -4.01 -20.11
N LYS A 68 -8.77 -3.50 -20.90
CA LYS A 68 -9.30 -4.16 -22.12
C LYS A 68 -8.23 -4.35 -23.20
N LEU A 69 -7.25 -3.46 -23.27
CA LEU A 69 -6.13 -3.53 -24.20
C LEU A 69 -4.98 -4.42 -23.72
N ASN A 70 -5.09 -5.06 -22.54
CA ASN A 70 -4.01 -5.82 -21.90
C ASN A 70 -2.69 -5.03 -21.78
N GLN A 71 -2.78 -3.77 -21.36
CA GLN A 71 -1.62 -2.88 -21.15
C GLN A 71 -1.36 -2.69 -19.65
N PRO A 72 -0.81 -3.70 -18.93
CA PRO A 72 -0.71 -3.70 -17.47
C PRO A 72 0.13 -2.55 -16.92
N GLU A 73 1.21 -2.16 -17.59
CA GLU A 73 2.06 -1.04 -17.15
C GLU A 73 1.32 0.31 -17.16
N LYS A 74 0.50 0.56 -18.20
CA LYS A 74 -0.29 1.79 -18.26
C LYS A 74 -1.44 1.77 -17.26
N ASN A 75 -2.08 0.60 -17.09
CA ASN A 75 -3.10 0.41 -16.08
C ASN A 75 -2.54 0.67 -14.67
N PHE A 76 -1.35 0.16 -14.37
CA PHE A 76 -0.63 0.44 -13.13
C PHE A 76 -0.36 1.95 -12.94
N GLN A 77 0.10 2.66 -13.97
CA GLN A 77 0.30 4.10 -13.89
C GLN A 77 -0.99 4.86 -13.54
N VAL A 78 -2.14 4.42 -14.07
CA VAL A 78 -3.46 4.99 -13.75
C VAL A 78 -3.84 4.74 -12.29
N LEU A 79 -3.63 3.52 -11.78
CA LEU A 79 -3.84 3.21 -10.36
C LEU A 79 -3.01 4.12 -9.44
N GLN A 80 -1.76 4.40 -9.79
CA GLN A 80 -0.94 5.33 -9.03
C GLN A 80 -1.49 6.76 -9.05
N GLN A 81 -2.13 7.20 -10.14
CA GLN A 81 -2.80 8.50 -10.16
C GLN A 81 -4.03 8.52 -9.24
N PHE A 82 -4.83 7.46 -9.21
CA PHE A 82 -5.95 7.35 -8.27
C PHE A 82 -5.50 7.49 -6.81
N VAL A 83 -4.40 6.85 -6.43
CA VAL A 83 -3.85 6.99 -5.06
C VAL A 83 -3.40 8.43 -4.79
N LYS A 84 -2.75 9.09 -5.75
CA LYS A 84 -2.35 10.51 -5.61
C LYS A 84 -3.52 11.46 -5.43
N LEU A 85 -4.67 11.16 -6.05
CA LEU A 85 -5.90 11.92 -5.87
C LEU A 85 -6.64 11.57 -4.56
N GLY A 86 -6.19 10.55 -3.83
CA GLY A 86 -6.85 10.11 -2.60
C GLY A 86 -8.14 9.34 -2.87
N SER A 87 -8.15 8.49 -3.90
CA SER A 87 -9.29 7.64 -4.23
C SER A 87 -9.83 6.90 -3.00
N LYS A 88 -11.15 6.80 -2.92
CA LYS A 88 -11.86 6.06 -1.86
C LYS A 88 -12.23 4.64 -2.29
N ASP A 89 -11.92 4.28 -3.53
CA ASP A 89 -12.18 2.95 -4.06
C ASP A 89 -11.12 1.96 -3.57
N GLU A 90 -11.54 1.01 -2.73
CA GLU A 90 -10.67 -0.03 -2.18
C GLU A 90 -10.02 -0.87 -3.28
N ASN A 91 -10.68 -1.04 -4.43
CA ASN A 91 -10.15 -1.82 -5.55
C ASN A 91 -8.87 -1.20 -6.12
N VAL A 92 -8.69 0.12 -6.02
CA VAL A 92 -7.44 0.78 -6.44
C VAL A 92 -6.27 0.24 -5.63
N TYR A 93 -6.43 0.18 -4.31
CA TYR A 93 -5.39 -0.26 -3.39
C TYR A 93 -5.16 -1.77 -3.47
N LEU A 94 -6.23 -2.57 -3.57
CA LEU A 94 -6.15 -4.03 -3.75
C LEU A 94 -5.41 -4.39 -5.05
N ASN A 95 -5.71 -3.70 -6.15
CA ASN A 95 -5.03 -3.94 -7.42
C ASN A 95 -3.55 -3.52 -7.37
N LEU A 96 -3.20 -2.42 -6.70
CA LEU A 96 -1.80 -2.02 -6.50
C LEU A 96 -1.05 -3.01 -5.61
N PHE A 97 -1.67 -3.45 -4.52
CA PHE A 97 -1.11 -4.46 -3.63
C PHE A 97 -0.77 -5.74 -4.42
N HIS A 98 -1.75 -6.26 -5.18
CA HIS A 98 -1.54 -7.43 -6.03
C HIS A 98 -0.47 -7.21 -7.11
N TYR A 99 -0.46 -6.03 -7.75
CA TYR A 99 0.53 -5.69 -8.75
C TYR A 99 1.95 -5.69 -8.19
N TYR A 100 2.15 -5.09 -7.02
CA TYR A 100 3.47 -5.01 -6.40
C TYR A 100 3.99 -6.37 -5.98
N GLN A 101 3.13 -7.24 -5.43
CA GLN A 101 3.50 -8.62 -5.11
C GLN A 101 3.88 -9.40 -6.37
N LYS A 102 3.01 -9.40 -7.39
CA LYS A 102 3.21 -10.17 -8.62
C LYS A 102 4.50 -9.81 -9.36
N ASN A 103 4.92 -8.54 -9.27
CA ASN A 103 6.13 -8.04 -9.92
C ASN A 103 7.34 -7.95 -8.97
N ALA A 104 7.27 -8.56 -7.78
CA ALA A 104 8.34 -8.55 -6.77
C ALA A 104 8.83 -7.14 -6.40
N ARG A 105 7.94 -6.14 -6.44
CA ARG A 105 8.20 -4.74 -6.10
C ARG A 105 7.93 -4.49 -4.61
N TYR A 106 8.60 -5.24 -3.75
CA TYR A 106 8.33 -5.27 -2.30
C TYR A 106 8.58 -3.93 -1.61
N ARG A 107 9.54 -3.14 -2.10
CA ARG A 107 9.77 -1.79 -1.59
C ARG A 107 8.56 -0.89 -1.81
N ASP A 108 7.98 -0.92 -3.00
CA ASP A 108 6.78 -0.13 -3.31
C ASP A 108 5.55 -0.65 -2.56
N LEU A 109 5.44 -1.98 -2.39
CA LEU A 109 4.43 -2.59 -1.51
C LEU A 109 4.53 -2.03 -0.08
N TYR A 110 5.73 -2.04 0.51
CA TYR A 110 5.93 -1.52 1.86
C TYR A 110 5.57 -0.02 1.98
N VAL A 111 5.95 0.79 0.98
CA VAL A 111 5.58 2.22 0.94
C VAL A 111 4.07 2.40 0.85
N LEU A 112 3.38 1.66 -0.03
CA LEU A 112 1.92 1.68 -0.12
C LEU A 112 1.26 1.40 1.23
N LEU A 113 1.73 0.36 1.94
CA LEU A 113 1.17 -0.07 3.22
C LEU A 113 1.40 0.91 4.36
N THR A 114 2.54 1.61 4.38
CA THR A 114 2.86 2.63 5.40
C THR A 114 2.06 3.92 5.20
N GLU A 115 1.81 4.30 3.94
CA GLU A 115 1.02 5.48 3.59
C GLU A 115 -0.49 5.26 3.75
N LEU A 116 -0.95 4.01 3.66
CA LEU A 116 -2.37 3.65 3.80
C LEU A 116 -2.93 4.10 5.16
N LYS A 117 -4.15 4.64 5.15
CA LYS A 117 -4.89 5.07 6.35
C LYS A 117 -6.26 4.40 6.37
N SER A 118 -6.89 4.35 7.54
CA SER A 118 -8.28 3.93 7.67
C SER A 118 -9.19 4.85 6.83
N PRO A 119 -10.23 4.31 6.17
CA PRO A 119 -10.71 2.93 6.27
C PRO A 119 -10.02 1.94 5.31
N MET A 120 -9.17 2.40 4.38
CA MET A 120 -8.56 1.51 3.36
C MET A 120 -7.61 0.49 3.97
N GLN A 121 -6.89 0.87 5.04
CA GLN A 121 -6.04 -0.05 5.79
C GLN A 121 -6.85 -1.20 6.40
N ASP A 122 -7.96 -0.86 7.07
CA ASP A 122 -8.84 -1.85 7.71
C ASP A 122 -9.44 -2.81 6.67
N LYS A 123 -9.74 -2.30 5.47
CA LYS A 123 -10.17 -3.12 4.33
C LYS A 123 -9.10 -4.08 3.87
N LEU A 124 -7.86 -3.63 3.74
CA LEU A 124 -6.78 -4.52 3.35
C LEU A 124 -6.57 -5.66 4.38
N ASP A 125 -6.65 -5.34 5.67
CA ASP A 125 -6.58 -6.33 6.76
C ASP A 125 -7.77 -7.32 6.74
N GLU A 126 -8.95 -6.90 6.24
CA GLU A 126 -10.12 -7.76 6.04
C GLU A 126 -9.92 -8.73 4.86
N TYR A 127 -9.31 -8.26 3.76
CA TYR A 127 -9.10 -9.05 2.55
C TYR A 127 -7.92 -10.01 2.65
N TYR A 128 -6.87 -9.67 3.40
CA TYR A 128 -5.63 -10.43 3.44
C TYR A 128 -5.21 -10.76 4.88
N GLY A 129 -5.09 -12.06 5.17
CA GLY A 129 -4.40 -12.51 6.38
C GLY A 129 -2.89 -12.30 6.27
N LEU A 130 -2.23 -11.95 7.38
CA LEU A 130 -0.78 -11.87 7.41
C LEU A 130 -0.16 -13.27 7.39
N THR A 131 0.18 -13.77 6.20
CA THR A 131 0.94 -15.02 6.06
C THR A 131 2.43 -14.81 6.34
N ARG A 132 3.17 -15.90 6.52
CA ARG A 132 4.63 -15.87 6.65
C ARG A 132 5.30 -15.34 5.38
N GLY A 133 4.79 -15.71 4.20
CA GLY A 133 5.21 -15.18 2.91
C GLY A 133 5.01 -13.67 2.83
N LEU A 134 3.80 -13.19 3.13
CA LEU A 134 3.50 -11.76 3.11
C LEU A 134 4.32 -10.98 4.15
N TYR A 135 4.52 -11.53 5.35
CA TYR A 135 5.43 -10.94 6.34
C TYR A 135 6.85 -10.80 5.79
N ALA A 136 7.37 -11.84 5.12
CA ALA A 136 8.68 -11.81 4.51
C ALA A 136 8.78 -10.77 3.38
N GLU A 137 7.75 -10.62 2.55
CA GLU A 137 7.66 -9.57 1.51
C GLU A 137 7.68 -8.17 2.12
N ILE A 138 6.88 -7.94 3.17
CA ILE A 138 6.83 -6.65 3.89
C ILE A 138 8.20 -6.33 4.49
N VAL A 139 8.83 -7.30 5.16
CA VAL A 139 10.18 -7.14 5.73
C VAL A 139 11.21 -6.86 4.62
N ASN A 140 11.19 -7.60 3.51
CA ASN A 140 12.09 -7.38 2.39
C ASN A 140 11.97 -5.94 1.84
N GLY A 141 10.74 -5.47 1.67
CA GLY A 141 10.44 -4.10 1.27
C GLY A 141 10.90 -3.06 2.31
N ALA A 142 10.67 -3.35 3.59
CA ALA A 142 11.04 -2.49 4.71
C ALA A 142 12.55 -2.27 4.80
N PHE A 143 13.38 -3.26 4.42
CA PHE A 143 14.85 -3.17 4.41
C PHE A 143 15.44 -2.77 3.07
N GLY A 144 14.60 -2.44 2.07
CA GLY A 144 15.06 -1.90 0.78
C GLY A 144 15.99 -2.83 0.01
N VAL A 145 15.88 -4.15 0.22
CA VAL A 145 16.70 -5.15 -0.47
C VAL A 145 16.45 -5.06 -1.97
N LYS A 146 17.50 -5.22 -2.78
CA LYS A 146 17.39 -5.14 -4.24
C LYS A 146 16.37 -6.15 -4.78
N GLU A 147 15.59 -5.69 -5.75
CA GLU A 147 14.68 -6.51 -6.57
C GLU A 147 15.44 -7.77 -7.06
N ARG A 148 14.91 -8.96 -6.71
CA ARG A 148 15.37 -10.34 -7.03
C ARG A 148 15.79 -11.23 -5.85
N SER A 149 15.88 -10.72 -4.62
CA SER A 149 16.01 -11.63 -3.47
C SER A 149 14.67 -12.30 -3.19
N ASP A 150 14.68 -13.63 -3.01
CA ASP A 150 13.52 -14.36 -2.50
C ASP A 150 13.20 -13.84 -1.08
N PRO A 151 12.00 -13.31 -0.82
CA PRO A 151 11.66 -12.71 0.47
C PRO A 151 11.80 -13.67 1.64
N MET A 152 11.40 -14.94 1.46
CA MET A 152 11.47 -15.95 2.50
C MET A 152 12.93 -16.28 2.84
N VAL A 153 13.78 -16.47 1.84
CA VAL A 153 15.22 -16.70 2.03
C VAL A 153 15.87 -15.50 2.72
N PHE A 154 15.53 -14.28 2.30
CA PHE A 154 16.02 -13.06 2.95
C PHE A 154 15.60 -13.01 4.42
N ALA A 155 14.30 -13.15 4.69
CA ALA A 155 13.75 -13.07 6.04
C ALA A 155 14.39 -14.10 6.98
N ILE A 156 14.62 -15.31 6.50
CA ILE A 156 15.19 -16.40 7.29
C ILE A 156 16.69 -16.21 7.51
N SER A 157 17.45 -15.89 6.46
CA SER A 157 18.90 -15.69 6.57
C SER A 157 19.28 -14.55 7.52
N HIS A 158 18.39 -13.58 7.71
CA HIS A 158 18.59 -12.44 8.61
C HIS A 158 17.86 -12.59 9.95
N GLY A 159 17.24 -13.75 10.21
CA GLY A 159 16.60 -14.06 11.50
C GLY A 159 15.24 -13.39 11.73
N PHE A 160 14.63 -12.78 10.71
CA PHE A 160 13.27 -12.21 10.79
C PHE A 160 12.19 -13.29 10.82
N LEU A 161 12.47 -14.48 10.29
CA LEU A 161 11.60 -15.65 10.35
C LEU A 161 12.41 -16.88 10.78
N PRO A 162 11.91 -17.71 11.71
CA PRO A 162 12.54 -18.98 12.02
C PRO A 162 12.25 -20.03 10.94
N VAL A 163 13.17 -20.96 10.75
CA VAL A 163 12.96 -22.19 9.97
C VAL A 163 12.23 -23.21 10.85
N PHE A 164 11.32 -23.98 10.28
CA PHE A 164 10.67 -25.08 11.00
C PHE A 164 11.63 -26.25 11.21
N PRO A 165 11.42 -27.10 12.23
CA PRO A 165 12.32 -28.23 12.54
C PRO A 165 12.52 -29.23 11.38
N ASP A 166 11.60 -29.24 10.41
CA ASP A 166 11.63 -30.09 9.21
C ASP A 166 12.33 -29.43 8.00
N ASN A 167 12.92 -28.24 8.18
CA ASN A 167 13.55 -27.42 7.15
C ASN A 167 12.63 -27.01 5.99
N LYS A 168 11.31 -27.01 6.18
CA LYS A 168 10.35 -26.53 5.18
C LYS A 168 9.98 -25.07 5.37
N PHE A 169 9.67 -24.43 4.26
CA PHE A 169 9.09 -23.09 4.22
C PHE A 169 7.58 -23.25 4.10
N TYR A 170 6.85 -22.93 5.17
CA TYR A 170 5.40 -22.78 5.14
C TYR A 170 5.12 -21.29 4.98
N ASP A 171 5.05 -20.82 3.74
CA ASP A 171 4.82 -19.42 3.37
C ASP A 171 3.35 -19.01 3.52
N ASP A 172 2.42 -19.92 3.21
CA ASP A 172 0.97 -19.67 3.34
C ASP A 172 0.44 -19.68 4.79
N ASP A 173 1.26 -20.11 5.74
CA ASP A 173 0.89 -20.18 7.16
C ASP A 173 0.59 -18.77 7.71
N THR A 174 -0.61 -18.58 8.25
CA THR A 174 -1.02 -17.30 8.84
C THR A 174 -0.37 -17.06 10.19
N ILE A 175 0.15 -15.85 10.40
CA ILE A 175 0.79 -15.43 11.64
C ILE A 175 -0.28 -14.97 12.64
N THR A 176 -0.26 -15.52 13.85
CA THR A 176 -1.09 -15.04 14.96
C THR A 176 -0.44 -13.84 15.64
N GLN A 177 -1.21 -13.08 16.41
CA GLN A 177 -0.70 -11.95 17.20
C GLN A 177 0.40 -12.40 18.17
N GLY A 178 0.24 -13.56 18.80
CA GLY A 178 1.27 -14.16 19.66
C GLY A 178 2.55 -14.49 18.90
N ASN A 179 2.46 -15.05 17.69
CA ASN A 179 3.62 -15.33 16.85
C ASN A 179 4.32 -14.03 16.42
N LEU A 180 3.56 -13.01 15.99
CA LEU A 180 4.12 -11.72 15.61
C LEU A 180 4.87 -11.04 16.77
N ILE A 181 4.32 -11.10 18.00
CA ILE A 181 5.00 -10.59 19.20
C ILE A 181 6.37 -11.25 19.37
N ILE A 182 6.47 -12.58 19.23
CA ILE A 182 7.74 -13.29 19.37
C ILE A 182 8.71 -12.92 18.26
N LEU A 183 8.24 -12.81 17.01
CA LEU A 183 9.09 -12.40 15.88
C LEU A 183 9.66 -11.00 16.08
N LEU A 184 8.84 -10.04 16.51
CA LEU A 184 9.29 -8.66 16.76
C LEU A 184 10.23 -8.57 17.97
N ASP A 185 9.98 -9.32 19.04
CA ASP A 185 10.83 -9.32 20.25
C ASP A 185 12.25 -9.82 19.96
N GLN A 186 12.42 -10.72 18.99
CA GLN A 186 13.72 -11.21 18.55
C GLN A 186 14.57 -10.13 17.87
N LEU A 187 13.95 -9.06 17.36
CA LEU A 187 14.63 -7.96 16.67
C LEU A 187 15.14 -6.88 17.62
N VAL A 188 14.86 -7.00 18.92
CA VAL A 188 15.24 -5.99 19.91
C VAL A 188 16.15 -6.61 20.98
N ALA A 189 17.11 -5.82 21.46
CA ALA A 189 17.98 -6.25 22.53
C ALA A 189 17.15 -6.58 23.80
N PRO A 190 17.45 -7.68 24.51
CA PRO A 190 16.75 -8.02 25.73
C PRO A 190 16.79 -6.86 26.74
N SER A 191 15.62 -6.41 27.14
CA SER A 191 15.45 -5.36 28.16
C SER A 191 14.26 -5.70 29.06
N TYR A 192 14.31 -5.22 30.30
CA TYR A 192 13.24 -5.42 31.25
C TYR A 192 12.26 -4.24 31.18
N PRO A 193 10.95 -4.47 30.96
CA PRO A 193 9.97 -3.40 30.87
C PRO A 193 9.90 -2.58 32.16
N LYS A 194 9.77 -1.25 32.05
CA LYS A 194 9.58 -0.38 33.21
C LYS A 194 8.16 -0.43 33.75
N LYS A 195 7.19 -0.76 32.90
CA LYS A 195 5.77 -0.81 33.24
C LYS A 195 5.18 -2.18 32.89
N PHE A 196 4.30 -2.67 33.76
CA PHE A 196 3.54 -3.89 33.56
C PHE A 196 2.06 -3.56 33.63
N PHE A 197 1.30 -4.14 32.70
CA PHE A 197 -0.12 -3.92 32.60
C PHE A 197 -0.86 -5.25 32.63
N ASN A 198 -2.01 -5.26 33.28
CA ASN A 198 -2.88 -6.43 33.26
C ASN A 198 -3.48 -6.60 31.87
N MET A 199 -3.54 -7.85 31.42
CA MET A 199 -4.07 -8.24 30.11
C MET A 199 -5.25 -9.18 30.31
N LYS A 200 -6.29 -9.06 29.48
CA LYS A 200 -7.48 -9.90 29.59
C LYS A 200 -7.23 -11.34 29.13
N HIS A 201 -6.49 -11.49 28.03
CA HIS A 201 -6.28 -12.78 27.37
C HIS A 201 -4.85 -13.34 27.52
N ILE A 202 -3.95 -12.61 28.19
CA ILE A 202 -2.56 -13.03 28.39
C ILE A 202 -2.26 -13.09 29.90
N SER A 203 -2.05 -14.29 30.41
CA SER A 203 -1.57 -14.49 31.78
C SER A 203 -0.17 -13.88 31.97
N ASN A 204 0.10 -13.28 33.12
CA ASN A 204 1.45 -12.79 33.47
C ASN A 204 2.51 -13.90 33.60
N ARG A 205 2.08 -15.17 33.62
CA ARG A 205 2.96 -16.35 33.56
C ARG A 205 3.15 -16.89 32.14
N SER A 206 2.49 -16.29 31.15
CA SER A 206 2.61 -16.71 29.76
C SER A 206 3.96 -16.29 29.18
N PHE A 207 4.55 -17.13 28.34
CA PHE A 207 5.85 -16.86 27.71
C PHE A 207 5.83 -15.64 26.79
N ILE A 208 4.67 -15.25 26.26
CA ILE A 208 4.48 -14.06 25.41
C ILE A 208 4.30 -12.77 26.21
N TYR A 209 4.01 -12.84 27.51
CA TYR A 209 3.67 -11.65 28.31
C TYR A 209 4.85 -10.68 28.42
N LEU A 210 6.03 -11.19 28.77
CA LEU A 210 7.24 -10.37 28.91
C LEU A 210 7.70 -9.78 27.55
N PRO A 211 7.78 -10.56 26.45
CA PRO A 211 8.00 -10.02 25.10
C PRO A 211 7.04 -8.88 24.74
N TYR A 212 5.74 -9.08 24.94
CA TYR A 212 4.74 -8.07 24.63
C TYR A 212 4.95 -6.78 25.46
N MET A 213 5.16 -6.90 26.76
CA MET A 213 5.43 -5.75 27.62
C MET A 213 6.71 -5.02 27.23
N ARG A 214 7.75 -5.74 26.77
CA ARG A 214 8.99 -5.13 26.28
C ARG A 214 8.72 -4.29 25.04
N LEU A 215 8.06 -4.88 24.04
CA LEU A 215 7.71 -4.18 22.79
C LEU A 215 6.81 -2.95 23.04
N VAL A 216 5.92 -3.00 24.03
CA VAL A 216 5.11 -1.86 24.46
C VAL A 216 5.97 -0.78 25.15
N ASP A 217 6.86 -1.16 26.07
CA ASP A 217 7.72 -0.22 26.82
C ASP A 217 8.65 0.58 25.91
N ILE A 218 9.17 -0.05 24.85
CA ILE A 218 10.04 0.59 23.85
C ILE A 218 9.26 1.26 22.70
N GLY A 219 7.92 1.19 22.70
CA GLY A 219 7.07 1.85 21.72
C GLY A 219 7.03 1.18 20.34
N VAL A 220 7.41 -0.10 20.23
CA VAL A 220 7.26 -0.89 18.99
C VAL A 220 5.80 -1.27 18.77
N LEU A 221 5.11 -1.72 19.84
CA LEU A 221 3.68 -2.02 19.81
C LEU A 221 2.88 -1.06 20.69
N GLY A 222 1.65 -0.77 20.28
CA GLY A 222 0.68 -0.10 21.13
C GLY A 222 0.14 -1.04 22.21
N PHE A 223 -0.09 -0.52 23.43
CA PHE A 223 -0.76 -1.28 24.48
C PHE A 223 -2.24 -1.52 24.10
N ASN A 224 -2.65 -2.79 24.10
CA ASN A 224 -4.03 -3.21 23.89
C ASN A 224 -4.38 -4.28 24.95
N PRO A 225 -5.21 -3.95 25.97
CA PRO A 225 -5.58 -4.90 27.03
C PRO A 225 -6.41 -6.08 26.53
N GLU A 226 -7.04 -5.94 25.36
CA GLU A 226 -7.89 -6.95 24.71
C GLU A 226 -7.11 -7.80 23.70
N LEU A 227 -5.79 -7.62 23.56
CA LEU A 227 -4.97 -8.41 22.63
C LEU A 227 -5.11 -9.91 22.95
N ASN A 228 -5.53 -10.67 21.95
CA ASN A 228 -5.70 -12.12 22.05
C ASN A 228 -4.65 -12.82 21.20
N PRO A 229 -3.70 -13.57 21.80
CA PRO A 229 -2.55 -14.11 21.08
C PRO A 229 -2.88 -15.19 20.05
N VAL A 230 -4.08 -15.78 20.10
CA VAL A 230 -4.53 -16.78 19.12
C VAL A 230 -5.20 -16.16 17.90
N ASP A 231 -5.60 -14.88 17.96
CA ASP A 231 -6.18 -14.18 16.82
C ASP A 231 -5.09 -13.93 15.77
N TYR A 232 -5.50 -13.81 14.51
CA TYR A 232 -4.56 -13.51 13.43
C TYR A 232 -4.00 -12.09 13.57
N ALA A 233 -2.71 -11.94 13.28
CA ALA A 233 -2.09 -10.64 13.14
C ALA A 233 -2.50 -10.00 11.81
N THR A 234 -2.58 -8.68 11.80
CA THR A 234 -2.94 -7.91 10.61
C THR A 234 -1.72 -7.34 9.90
N ILE A 235 -1.90 -6.91 8.64
CA ILE A 235 -0.85 -6.24 7.88
C ILE A 235 -0.52 -4.90 8.54
N SER A 236 -1.54 -4.16 9.00
CA SER A 236 -1.35 -2.89 9.71
C SER A 236 -0.50 -3.00 10.97
N MET A 237 -0.66 -4.08 11.75
CA MET A 237 0.12 -4.34 12.96
C MET A 237 1.60 -4.49 12.65
N VAL A 238 1.98 -5.32 11.66
CA VAL A 238 3.39 -5.51 11.31
C VAL A 238 4.01 -4.26 10.70
N VAL A 239 3.30 -3.57 9.80
CA VAL A 239 3.80 -2.36 9.14
C VAL A 239 4.08 -1.26 10.18
N THR A 240 3.15 -1.05 11.11
CA THR A 240 3.34 -0.09 12.20
C THR A 240 4.51 -0.47 13.10
N ALA A 241 4.65 -1.75 13.44
CA ALA A 241 5.75 -2.24 14.27
C ALA A 241 7.12 -2.04 13.60
N LEU A 242 7.24 -2.33 12.30
CA LEU A 242 8.47 -2.14 11.54
C LEU A 242 8.87 -0.66 11.43
N GLU A 243 7.90 0.24 11.18
CA GLU A 243 8.15 1.69 11.21
C GLU A 243 8.63 2.17 12.59
N ASN A 244 8.07 1.61 13.67
CA ASN A 244 8.49 1.92 15.03
C ASN A 244 9.89 1.39 15.35
N LEU A 245 10.21 0.17 14.92
CA LEU A 245 11.55 -0.42 15.06
C LEU A 245 12.60 0.43 14.36
N LYS A 246 12.33 0.83 13.11
CA LYS A 246 13.19 1.71 12.32
C LYS A 246 13.39 3.05 12.99
N ARG A 247 12.30 3.71 13.40
CA ARG A 247 12.36 5.01 14.09
C ARG A 247 13.09 4.93 15.44
N GLY A 248 13.01 3.79 16.12
CA GLY A 248 13.75 3.51 17.35
C GLY A 248 15.22 3.15 17.14
N GLY A 249 15.69 3.02 15.90
CA GLY A 249 17.06 2.61 15.59
C GLY A 249 17.36 1.14 15.94
N PHE A 250 16.33 0.30 16.04
CA PHE A 250 16.50 -1.13 16.32
C PHE A 250 16.86 -1.93 15.06
N ILE A 251 16.55 -1.39 13.90
CA ILE A 251 16.86 -1.97 12.59
C ILE A 251 17.49 -0.90 11.70
N GLU A 252 18.58 -1.23 11.01
CA GLU A 252 19.31 -0.37 10.08
C GLU A 252 19.26 -0.95 8.65
N TYR A 253 19.44 -0.10 7.64
CA TYR A 253 19.45 -0.43 6.21
C TYR A 253 20.85 -0.75 5.70
#